data_AF-A0A369W7V2-F1
#
_entry.id   AF-A0A369W7V2-F1
#
_cell.length_a   1.000
_cell.length_b   1.000
_cell.length_c   1.000
_cell.angle_alpha   90.00
_cell.angle_beta   90.00
_cell.angle_gamma   90.00
#
_symmetry.space_group_name_H-M   'P 1'
#
loop_
_entity.id
_entity.type
_entity.pdbx_description
1 polymer ?
#
loop_
_entity_poly.entity_id
_entity_poly.type
_entity_poly.pdbx_seq_one_letter_code
_entity_poly.pdbx_strand_id
1 'polypeptide(L)'
;MDPTVPPSAALLLDFIREIETGRKGREAYDVIYGHAQGKLPKPITQMTIAELQRHQSSGWPAKSTASGAYQFMRATLADLRRELKLLDGQVFDPNLQDRLGYHLLKRRGYEAFMAGHISRTEFGRRLAMEWASLPVLASVKGAHRTVQRGQSYYAGDGLNKSLVEPSRVETILDRAKHANGAPLPPDVPVPAPSAPPDTKRPPATPAALAIAIVLAALVAAFFIFLR
;
A
#
# COMPACT_ATOMS: atom_id res chain seq x y z
N MET A 1 7.93 -8.73 -6.87
CA MET A 1 8.68 -8.86 -5.63
C MET A 1 9.87 -7.95 -5.70
N ASP A 2 9.80 -6.86 -4.94
CA ASP A 2 10.90 -5.95 -4.71
C ASP A 2 12.10 -6.70 -4.10
N PRO A 3 13.33 -6.45 -4.57
CA PRO A 3 14.52 -7.20 -4.14
C PRO A 3 14.95 -6.92 -2.69
N THR A 4 14.42 -5.88 -2.04
CA THR A 4 14.69 -5.57 -0.63
C THR A 4 13.81 -6.35 0.34
N VAL A 5 12.76 -7.02 -0.15
CA VAL A 5 11.92 -7.89 0.67
C VAL A 5 12.65 -9.23 0.89
N PRO A 6 12.89 -9.66 2.14
CA PRO A 6 13.57 -10.91 2.41
C PRO A 6 12.84 -12.12 1.78
N PRO A 7 13.56 -13.15 1.30
CA PRO A 7 12.93 -14.31 0.65
C PRO A 7 11.82 -14.98 1.47
N SER A 8 12.02 -15.09 2.78
CA SER A 8 11.04 -15.62 3.73
C SER A 8 9.75 -14.78 3.75
N ALA A 9 9.87 -13.44 3.70
CA ALA A 9 8.71 -12.54 3.63
C ALA A 9 8.06 -12.56 2.24
N ALA A 10 8.86 -12.65 1.18
CA ALA A 10 8.39 -12.75 -0.20
C ALA A 10 7.47 -13.96 -0.40
N LEU A 11 7.80 -15.12 0.20
CA LEU A 11 6.93 -16.31 0.18
C LEU A 11 5.55 -16.05 0.79
N LEU A 12 5.49 -15.33 1.91
CA LEU A 12 4.23 -14.96 2.56
C LEU A 12 3.44 -13.96 1.71
N LEU A 13 4.10 -12.94 1.19
CA LEU A 13 3.49 -11.91 0.39
C LEU A 13 2.98 -12.45 -0.95
N ASP A 14 3.70 -13.35 -1.60
CA ASP A 14 3.23 -14.00 -2.82
C ASP A 14 1.94 -14.79 -2.59
N PHE A 15 1.89 -15.51 -1.46
CA PHE A 15 0.68 -16.24 -1.05
C PHE A 15 -0.48 -15.28 -0.75
N ILE A 16 -0.26 -14.24 0.07
CA ILE A 16 -1.29 -13.26 0.40
C ILE A 16 -1.83 -12.58 -0.86
N ARG A 17 -0.93 -12.15 -1.76
CA ARG A 17 -1.31 -11.50 -3.02
C ARG A 17 -2.20 -12.39 -3.88
N GLU A 18 -1.88 -13.67 -3.99
CA GLU A 18 -2.71 -14.63 -4.73
C GLU A 18 -4.12 -14.74 -4.14
N ILE A 19 -4.24 -14.84 -2.80
CA ILE A 19 -5.54 -14.95 -2.13
C ILE A 19 -6.36 -13.65 -2.26
N GLU A 20 -5.72 -12.50 -2.04
CA GLU A 20 -6.38 -11.19 -2.04
C GLU A 20 -6.87 -10.76 -3.42
N THR A 21 -6.17 -11.19 -4.48
CA THR A 21 -6.43 -10.71 -5.84
C THR A 21 -7.02 -11.75 -6.78
N GLY A 22 -6.90 -13.04 -6.42
CA GLY A 22 -7.21 -14.16 -7.32
C GLY A 22 -6.27 -14.24 -8.53
N ARG A 23 -5.15 -13.52 -8.52
CA ARG A 23 -4.23 -13.35 -9.67
C ARG A 23 -2.80 -13.70 -9.30
N LYS A 24 -2.05 -14.13 -10.31
CA LYS A 24 -0.61 -14.42 -10.19
C LYS A 24 0.19 -13.44 -11.03
N GLY A 25 1.38 -13.08 -10.56
CA GLY A 25 2.28 -12.19 -11.30
C GLY A 25 1.84 -10.73 -11.33
N ARG A 26 2.15 -10.04 -12.42
CA ARG A 26 2.12 -8.58 -12.51
C ARG A 26 0.72 -7.96 -12.44
N GLU A 27 -0.29 -8.69 -12.90
CA GLU A 27 -1.68 -8.24 -12.92
C GLU A 27 -2.28 -8.06 -11.51
N ALA A 28 -1.78 -8.78 -10.51
CA ALA A 28 -2.25 -8.66 -9.13
C ALA A 28 -2.07 -7.25 -8.54
N TYR A 29 -1.02 -6.53 -8.97
CA TYR A 29 -0.70 -5.19 -8.46
C TYR A 29 -1.64 -4.09 -8.97
N ASP A 30 -2.46 -4.39 -9.97
CA ASP A 30 -3.44 -3.46 -10.53
C ASP A 30 -4.88 -3.82 -10.12
N VAL A 31 -5.07 -4.84 -9.27
CA VAL A 31 -6.40 -5.27 -8.83
C VAL A 31 -7.02 -4.26 -7.88
N ILE A 32 -8.23 -3.85 -8.19
CA ILE A 32 -9.09 -3.06 -7.32
C ILE A 32 -10.25 -3.95 -6.88
N TYR A 33 -10.76 -3.73 -5.67
CA TYR A 33 -11.96 -4.41 -5.18
C TYR A 33 -13.07 -4.47 -6.25
N GLY A 34 -13.68 -5.65 -6.41
CA GLY A 34 -14.71 -5.89 -7.42
C GLY A 34 -14.19 -5.82 -8.87
N HIS A 35 -12.87 -5.94 -9.07
CA HIS A 35 -12.19 -5.83 -10.35
C HIS A 35 -12.48 -4.53 -11.12
N ALA A 36 -12.61 -3.42 -10.38
CA ALA A 36 -13.00 -2.13 -10.93
C ALA A 36 -11.89 -1.35 -11.65
N GLN A 37 -10.69 -1.91 -11.82
CA GLN A 37 -9.54 -1.22 -12.42
C GLN A 37 -9.76 -0.71 -13.85
N GLY A 38 -10.63 -1.37 -14.63
CA GLY A 38 -11.01 -0.89 -15.97
C GLY A 38 -11.82 0.41 -15.99
N LYS A 39 -12.27 0.90 -14.81
CA LYS A 39 -13.02 2.16 -14.68
C LYS A 39 -12.12 3.37 -14.36
N LEU A 40 -10.82 3.15 -14.17
CA LEU A 40 -9.86 4.23 -13.92
C LEU A 40 -9.18 4.65 -15.23
N PRO A 41 -8.74 5.91 -15.35
CA PRO A 41 -8.13 6.43 -16.57
C PRO A 41 -6.75 5.83 -16.87
N LYS A 42 -6.07 5.26 -15.86
CA LYS A 42 -4.79 4.55 -15.99
C LYS A 42 -4.65 3.47 -14.93
N PRO A 43 -3.75 2.48 -15.09
CA PRO A 43 -3.47 1.49 -14.07
C PRO A 43 -3.00 2.14 -12.76
N ILE A 44 -3.41 1.60 -11.62
CA ILE A 44 -3.02 2.14 -10.30
C ILE A 44 -1.51 2.06 -10.08
N THR A 45 -0.81 1.13 -10.74
CA THR A 45 0.66 1.05 -10.70
C THR A 45 1.38 2.14 -11.47
N GLN A 46 0.63 3.00 -12.19
CA GLN A 46 1.14 4.20 -12.86
C GLN A 46 0.60 5.48 -12.19
N MET A 47 -0.13 5.35 -11.08
CA MET A 47 -0.59 6.47 -10.27
C MET A 47 0.43 6.80 -9.19
N THR A 48 0.56 8.07 -8.86
CA THR A 48 1.16 8.49 -7.59
C THR A 48 0.27 8.09 -6.42
N ILE A 49 0.84 7.99 -5.21
CA ILE A 49 0.05 7.76 -3.99
C ILE A 49 -1.06 8.80 -3.86
N ALA A 50 -0.77 10.08 -4.12
CA ALA A 50 -1.77 11.15 -4.06
C ALA A 50 -2.88 11.00 -5.10
N GLU A 51 -2.56 10.62 -6.35
CA GLU A 51 -3.57 10.32 -7.38
C GLU A 51 -4.46 9.16 -6.94
N LEU A 52 -3.86 8.06 -6.49
CA LEU A 52 -4.61 6.90 -6.02
C LEU A 52 -5.55 7.30 -4.89
N GLN A 53 -5.04 7.95 -3.84
CA GLN A 53 -5.83 8.37 -2.68
C GLN A 53 -6.97 9.34 -3.04
N ARG A 54 -6.78 10.21 -4.03
CA ARG A 54 -7.87 11.04 -4.58
C ARG A 54 -8.99 10.16 -5.14
N HIS A 55 -8.66 9.17 -5.97
CA HIS A 55 -9.66 8.21 -6.45
C HIS A 55 -10.33 7.43 -5.31
N GLN A 56 -9.57 7.01 -4.29
CA GLN A 56 -10.15 6.34 -3.11
C GLN A 56 -11.09 7.25 -2.32
N SER A 57 -10.98 8.57 -2.48
CA SER A 57 -11.77 9.57 -1.76
C SER A 57 -12.98 10.11 -2.53
N SER A 58 -12.94 10.11 -3.86
CA SER A 58 -13.93 10.78 -4.72
C SER A 58 -15.11 9.89 -5.12
N GLY A 59 -15.49 8.92 -4.27
CA GLY A 59 -16.57 7.99 -4.57
C GLY A 59 -16.22 6.95 -5.64
N TRP A 60 -14.98 6.44 -5.61
CA TRP A 60 -14.49 5.29 -6.40
C TRP A 60 -15.63 4.31 -6.77
N PRO A 61 -15.76 3.84 -8.03
CA PRO A 61 -16.81 2.92 -8.47
C PRO A 61 -16.85 1.52 -7.82
N ALA A 62 -16.26 1.34 -6.64
CA ALA A 62 -16.15 0.12 -5.87
C ALA A 62 -16.74 0.31 -4.46
N LYS A 63 -17.33 -0.75 -3.89
CA LYS A 63 -17.89 -0.74 -2.53
C LYS A 63 -16.83 -0.66 -1.42
N SER A 64 -15.56 -0.87 -1.78
CA SER A 64 -14.42 -0.83 -0.88
C SER A 64 -13.26 -0.10 -1.54
N THR A 65 -12.41 0.50 -0.71
CA THR A 65 -11.19 1.19 -1.14
C THR A 65 -9.98 0.27 -1.32
N ALA A 66 -10.17 -1.05 -1.20
CA ALA A 66 -9.07 -2.00 -1.32
C ALA A 66 -8.48 -1.99 -2.73
N SER A 67 -7.15 -1.88 -2.81
CA SER A 67 -6.42 -1.79 -4.08
C SER A 67 -5.00 -2.35 -4.02
N GLY A 68 -4.52 -2.77 -5.17
CA GLY A 68 -3.20 -3.33 -5.35
C GLY A 68 -3.09 -4.78 -4.89
N ALA A 69 -1.87 -5.28 -4.98
CA ALA A 69 -1.49 -6.65 -4.67
C ALA A 69 -1.90 -7.10 -3.26
N TYR A 70 -1.90 -6.17 -2.31
CA TYR A 70 -2.17 -6.43 -0.89
C TYR A 70 -3.46 -5.77 -0.41
N GLN A 71 -4.33 -5.34 -1.33
CA GLN A 71 -5.66 -4.80 -1.06
C GLN A 71 -5.67 -3.66 -0.02
N PHE A 72 -4.74 -2.71 -0.18
CA PHE A 72 -4.58 -1.58 0.73
C PHE A 72 -5.85 -0.72 0.78
N MET A 73 -6.45 -0.63 1.97
CA MET A 73 -7.52 0.31 2.26
C MET A 73 -6.97 1.75 2.28
N ARG A 74 -7.81 2.73 1.93
CA ARG A 74 -7.41 4.15 1.93
C ARG A 74 -6.80 4.61 3.25
N ALA A 75 -7.45 4.26 4.36
CA ALA A 75 -6.97 4.60 5.70
C ALA A 75 -5.60 3.96 5.97
N THR A 76 -5.46 2.65 5.70
CA THR A 76 -4.19 1.93 5.84
C THR A 76 -3.07 2.55 5.01
N LEU A 77 -3.33 2.87 3.74
CA LEU A 77 -2.33 3.50 2.87
C LEU A 77 -1.95 4.91 3.36
N ALA A 78 -2.92 5.68 3.86
CA ALA A 78 -2.66 6.99 4.46
C ALA A 78 -1.82 6.89 5.74
N ASP A 79 -2.02 5.85 6.54
CA ASP A 79 -1.25 5.59 7.76
C ASP A 79 0.19 5.19 7.41
N LEU A 80 0.36 4.24 6.49
CA LEU A 80 1.67 3.82 5.98
C LEU A 80 2.46 5.00 5.40
N ARG A 81 1.80 5.88 4.64
CA ARG A 81 2.43 7.08 4.10
C ARG A 81 3.00 7.98 5.20
N ARG A 82 2.23 8.20 6.28
CA ARG A 82 2.68 9.02 7.43
C ARG A 82 3.80 8.34 8.21
N GLU A 83 3.63 7.06 8.51
CA GLU A 83 4.59 6.26 9.29
C GLU A 83 5.95 6.18 8.59
N LEU A 84 5.95 5.94 7.27
CA LEU A 84 7.15 5.77 6.47
C LEU A 84 7.63 7.06 5.79
N LYS A 85 6.98 8.20 6.07
CA LYS A 85 7.28 9.52 5.48
C LYS A 85 7.38 9.48 3.95
N LEU A 86 6.47 8.72 3.32
CA LEU A 86 6.41 8.60 1.86
C LEU A 86 5.97 9.91 1.23
N LEU A 87 6.51 10.21 0.06
CA LEU A 87 6.16 11.42 -0.69
C LEU A 87 4.89 11.19 -1.48
N ASP A 88 4.04 12.21 -1.55
CA ASP A 88 2.77 12.18 -2.30
C ASP A 88 2.96 11.86 -3.79
N GLY A 89 4.09 12.29 -4.36
CA GLY A 89 4.46 12.06 -5.75
C GLY A 89 5.12 10.69 -6.03
N GLN A 90 5.35 9.85 -5.02
CA GLN A 90 5.87 8.50 -5.28
C GLN A 90 4.84 7.67 -6.05
N VAL A 91 5.32 6.98 -7.08
CA VAL A 91 4.49 6.10 -7.90
C VAL A 91 4.16 4.84 -7.10
N PHE A 92 2.89 4.44 -7.12
CA PHE A 92 2.35 3.24 -6.47
C PHE A 92 2.66 1.96 -7.27
N ASP A 93 3.90 1.86 -7.72
CA ASP A 93 4.40 0.76 -8.53
C ASP A 93 4.45 -0.57 -7.74
N PRO A 94 4.69 -1.71 -8.42
CA PRO A 94 4.76 -3.01 -7.75
C PRO A 94 5.79 -3.09 -6.62
N ASN A 95 6.94 -2.44 -6.80
CA ASN A 95 8.02 -2.51 -5.84
C ASN A 95 7.65 -1.75 -4.55
N LEU A 96 7.02 -0.60 -4.67
CA LEU A 96 6.48 0.12 -3.53
C LEU A 96 5.38 -0.69 -2.83
N GLN A 97 4.48 -1.32 -3.58
CA GLN A 97 3.46 -2.20 -3.00
C GLN A 97 4.08 -3.36 -2.21
N ASP A 98 5.12 -4.01 -2.74
CA ASP A 98 5.84 -5.10 -2.06
C ASP A 98 6.47 -4.63 -0.75
N ARG A 99 7.16 -3.47 -0.76
CA ARG A 99 7.75 -2.89 0.46
C ARG A 99 6.69 -2.51 1.49
N LEU A 100 5.55 -1.95 1.05
CA LEU A 100 4.42 -1.64 1.93
C LEU A 100 3.77 -2.90 2.51
N GLY A 101 3.61 -3.95 1.70
CA GLY A 101 3.10 -5.25 2.16
C GLY A 101 4.02 -5.87 3.19
N TYR A 102 5.34 -5.80 2.99
CA TYR A 102 6.32 -6.26 3.97
C TYR A 102 6.25 -5.46 5.27
N HIS A 103 6.06 -4.14 5.19
CA HIS A 103 5.85 -3.32 6.38
C HIS A 103 4.60 -3.72 7.17
N LEU A 104 3.52 -4.09 6.48
CA LEU A 104 2.32 -4.65 7.14
C LEU A 104 2.60 -5.98 7.84
N LEU A 105 3.42 -6.86 7.26
CA LEU A 105 3.86 -8.08 7.95
C LEU A 105 4.62 -7.74 9.24
N LYS A 106 5.57 -6.79 9.18
CA LYS A 106 6.31 -6.31 10.36
C LYS A 106 5.37 -5.77 11.43
N ARG A 107 4.39 -4.94 11.05
CA ARG A 107 3.34 -4.42 11.95
C ARG A 107 2.54 -5.52 12.64
N ARG A 108 2.36 -6.68 12.00
CA ARG A 108 1.70 -7.86 12.56
C ARG A 108 2.63 -8.82 13.31
N GLY A 109 3.88 -8.45 13.52
CA GLY A 109 4.83 -9.22 14.33
C GLY A 109 5.62 -10.26 13.55
N TYR A 110 5.88 -10.03 12.26
CA TYR A 110 6.71 -10.90 11.43
C TYR A 110 8.06 -11.22 12.09
N GLU A 111 8.79 -10.20 12.58
CA GLU A 111 10.10 -10.42 13.22
C GLU A 111 9.98 -11.29 14.48
N ALA A 112 8.96 -11.06 15.30
CA ALA A 112 8.70 -11.89 16.48
C ALA A 112 8.36 -13.34 16.10
N PHE A 113 7.64 -13.57 14.99
CA PHE A 113 7.34 -14.92 14.51
C PHE A 113 8.60 -15.63 14.01
N MET A 114 9.42 -14.93 13.23
CA MET A 114 10.69 -15.44 12.70
C MET A 114 11.65 -15.77 13.84
N ALA A 115 11.73 -14.92 14.87
CA ALA A 115 12.52 -15.17 16.08
C ALA A 115 11.93 -16.23 17.02
N GLY A 116 10.70 -16.70 16.78
CA GLY A 116 10.03 -17.68 17.63
C GLY A 116 9.43 -17.11 18.93
N HIS A 117 9.39 -15.79 19.09
CA HIS A 117 8.77 -15.11 20.22
C HIS A 117 7.23 -15.17 20.19
N ILE A 118 6.64 -15.35 19.01
CA ILE A 118 5.20 -15.66 18.87
C ILE A 118 5.00 -16.94 18.08
N SER A 119 3.97 -17.69 18.45
CA SER A 119 3.62 -18.95 17.79
C SER A 119 3.06 -18.72 16.38
N ARG A 120 3.07 -19.78 15.56
CA ARG A 120 2.40 -19.81 14.25
C ARG A 120 0.93 -19.39 14.36
N THR A 121 0.22 -19.92 15.35
CA THR A 121 -1.20 -19.63 15.58
C THR A 121 -1.43 -18.15 15.92
N GLU A 122 -0.59 -17.56 16.78
CA GLU A 122 -0.71 -16.14 17.13
C GLU A 122 -0.35 -15.23 15.94
N PHE A 123 0.71 -15.55 15.19
CA PHE A 123 1.03 -14.76 14.00
C PHE A 123 -0.07 -14.88 12.95
N GLY A 124 -0.59 -16.07 12.68
CA GLY A 124 -1.73 -16.28 11.79
C GLY A 124 -2.98 -15.50 12.21
N ARG A 125 -3.27 -15.41 13.52
CA ARG A 125 -4.34 -14.55 14.04
C ARG A 125 -4.07 -13.07 13.72
N ARG A 126 -2.85 -12.58 13.91
CA ARG A 126 -2.47 -11.18 13.60
C ARG A 126 -2.54 -10.89 12.11
N LEU A 127 -2.17 -11.85 11.25
CA LEU A 127 -2.33 -11.73 9.79
C LEU A 127 -3.81 -11.63 9.40
N ALA A 128 -4.69 -12.44 10.01
CA ALA A 128 -6.13 -12.37 9.77
C ALA A 128 -6.78 -11.04 10.21
N MET A 129 -6.10 -10.26 11.08
CA MET A 129 -6.51 -8.88 11.43
C MET A 129 -6.02 -7.83 10.44
N GLU A 130 -5.19 -8.19 9.47
CA GLU A 130 -4.73 -7.30 8.39
C GLU A 130 -5.43 -7.65 7.08
N TRP A 131 -5.47 -8.94 6.76
CA TRP A 131 -6.05 -9.50 5.54
C TRP A 131 -7.26 -10.35 5.89
N ALA A 132 -8.45 -9.80 5.66
CA ALA A 132 -9.71 -10.43 6.03
C ALA A 132 -9.99 -11.75 5.28
N SER A 133 -9.30 -11.97 4.15
CA SER A 133 -9.33 -13.21 3.38
C SER A 133 -8.62 -14.38 4.06
N LEU A 134 -7.77 -14.11 5.06
CA LEU A 134 -7.09 -15.14 5.82
C LEU A 134 -7.95 -15.62 7.00
N PRO A 135 -7.97 -16.93 7.28
CA PRO A 135 -8.66 -17.50 8.42
C PRO A 135 -7.89 -17.26 9.72
N VAL A 136 -8.61 -17.20 10.84
CA VAL A 136 -8.00 -17.46 12.14
C VAL A 136 -7.61 -18.94 12.25
N LEU A 137 -6.51 -19.22 12.94
CA LEU A 137 -5.94 -20.58 13.07
C LEU A 137 -6.40 -21.32 14.34
N ALA A 138 -7.15 -20.65 15.20
CA ALA A 138 -7.75 -21.20 16.42
C ALA A 138 -9.02 -20.40 16.76
N SER A 139 -9.79 -20.89 17.74
CA SER A 139 -10.92 -20.14 18.29
C SER A 139 -10.43 -18.88 19.01
N VAL A 140 -10.95 -17.71 18.64
CA VAL A 140 -10.53 -16.41 19.21
C VAL A 140 -11.70 -15.43 19.28
N LYS A 141 -11.57 -14.37 20.09
CA LYS A 141 -12.45 -13.20 19.99
C LYS A 141 -12.12 -12.44 18.69
N GLY A 142 -13.01 -12.55 17.71
CA GLY A 142 -12.97 -11.77 16.46
C GLY A 142 -13.49 -10.35 16.66
N ALA A 143 -13.56 -9.57 15.58
CA ALA A 143 -13.99 -8.18 15.63
C ALA A 143 -15.46 -8.00 16.07
N HIS A 144 -16.34 -8.95 15.70
CA HIS A 144 -17.78 -8.85 15.95
C HIS A 144 -18.31 -9.93 16.90
N ARG A 145 -17.65 -11.09 16.95
CA ARG A 145 -18.03 -12.24 17.77
C ARG A 145 -16.84 -13.17 17.97
N THR A 146 -17.01 -14.18 18.81
CA THR A 146 -16.08 -15.32 18.82
C THR A 146 -16.12 -16.03 17.48
N VAL A 147 -14.96 -16.26 16.89
CA VAL A 147 -14.78 -16.91 15.60
C VAL A 147 -13.96 -18.18 15.78
N GLN A 148 -14.31 -19.21 15.03
CA GLN A 148 -13.65 -20.52 15.05
C GLN A 148 -12.56 -20.60 13.99
N ARG A 149 -11.65 -21.57 14.16
CA ARG A 149 -10.62 -21.89 13.15
C ARG A 149 -11.25 -22.02 11.76
N GLY A 150 -10.66 -21.36 10.76
CA GLY A 150 -11.19 -21.34 9.38
C GLY A 150 -12.08 -20.14 9.06
N GLN A 151 -12.56 -19.40 10.06
CA GLN A 151 -13.36 -18.19 9.84
C GLN A 151 -12.48 -16.94 9.71
N SER A 152 -12.96 -15.92 8.99
CA SER A 152 -12.34 -14.60 8.99
C SER A 152 -12.38 -13.99 10.40
N TYR A 153 -11.36 -13.19 10.76
CA TYR A 153 -11.37 -12.40 11.99
C TYR A 153 -12.58 -11.44 12.08
N TYR A 154 -13.12 -11.05 10.93
CA TYR A 154 -14.25 -10.14 10.78
C TYR A 154 -15.60 -10.85 10.59
N ALA A 155 -15.66 -12.18 10.74
CA ALA A 155 -16.90 -12.92 10.50
C ALA A 155 -18.03 -12.43 11.41
N GLY A 156 -19.11 -11.92 10.80
CA GLY A 156 -20.25 -11.32 11.50
C GLY A 156 -20.67 -9.96 10.91
N ASP A 157 -19.84 -9.36 10.06
CA ASP A 157 -20.13 -8.09 9.37
C ASP A 157 -20.97 -8.23 8.09
N GLY A 158 -21.24 -9.46 7.65
CA GLY A 158 -21.98 -9.75 6.41
C GLY A 158 -21.18 -9.54 5.12
N LEU A 159 -19.90 -9.15 5.20
CA LEU A 159 -19.05 -8.80 4.07
C LEU A 159 -17.80 -9.67 3.96
N ASN A 160 -17.05 -9.80 5.05
CA ASN A 160 -15.74 -10.43 5.05
C ASN A 160 -15.83 -11.96 5.23
N LYS A 161 -15.04 -12.69 4.43
CA LYS A 161 -14.98 -14.16 4.46
C LYS A 161 -13.53 -14.62 4.26
N SER A 162 -13.17 -15.72 4.92
CA SER A 162 -11.92 -16.42 4.59
C SER A 162 -12.04 -17.02 3.19
N LEU A 163 -10.97 -16.94 2.42
CA LEU A 163 -10.87 -17.49 1.07
C LEU A 163 -9.88 -18.66 0.98
N VAL A 164 -9.33 -19.08 2.11
CA VAL A 164 -8.32 -20.14 2.17
C VAL A 164 -8.44 -21.00 3.42
N GLU A 165 -8.09 -22.28 3.28
CA GLU A 165 -8.06 -23.22 4.39
C GLU A 165 -6.92 -22.90 5.37
N PRO A 166 -7.14 -23.03 6.69
CA PRO A 166 -6.12 -22.79 7.70
C PRO A 166 -4.84 -23.59 7.49
N SER A 167 -4.94 -24.84 7.03
CA SER A 167 -3.77 -25.71 6.79
C SER A 167 -2.84 -25.16 5.72
N ARG A 168 -3.37 -24.47 4.71
CA ARG A 168 -2.56 -23.83 3.66
C ARG A 168 -1.83 -22.60 4.21
N VAL A 169 -2.45 -21.86 5.12
CA VAL A 169 -1.79 -20.76 5.84
C VAL A 169 -0.69 -21.29 6.76
N GLU A 170 -0.97 -22.33 7.54
CA GLU A 170 0.01 -22.98 8.40
C GLU A 170 1.23 -23.46 7.59
N THR A 171 0.97 -24.11 6.47
CA THR A 171 2.03 -24.58 5.54
C THR A 171 2.92 -23.44 5.05
N ILE A 172 2.35 -22.30 4.63
CA ILE A 172 3.18 -21.19 4.12
C ILE A 172 3.96 -20.50 5.25
N LEU A 173 3.37 -20.41 6.45
CA LEU A 173 4.06 -19.88 7.63
C LEU A 173 5.28 -20.73 8.00
N ASP A 174 5.12 -22.06 8.01
CA ASP A 174 6.21 -22.99 8.29
C ASP A 174 7.29 -22.90 7.19
N ARG A 175 6.90 -22.88 5.91
CA ARG A 175 7.84 -22.71 4.80
C ARG A 175 8.63 -21.41 4.89
N ALA A 176 7.95 -20.29 5.19
CA ALA A 176 8.61 -19.00 5.37
C ALA A 176 9.61 -19.02 6.54
N LYS A 177 9.26 -19.68 7.65
CA LYS A 177 10.14 -19.81 8.82
C LYS A 177 11.37 -20.67 8.51
N HIS A 178 11.22 -21.74 7.74
CA HIS A 178 12.32 -22.64 7.38
C HIS A 178 13.18 -22.13 6.21
N ALA A 179 12.66 -21.23 5.37
CA ALA A 179 13.44 -20.56 4.32
C ALA A 179 14.55 -19.65 4.89
N ASN A 180 14.48 -19.31 6.18
CA ASN A 180 15.42 -18.44 6.90
C ASN A 180 16.74 -19.12 7.30
N GLY A 181 17.06 -20.30 6.74
CA GLY A 181 18.35 -20.98 6.94
C GLY A 181 19.55 -20.30 6.27
N ALA A 182 19.32 -19.22 5.51
CA ALA A 182 20.37 -18.32 5.03
C ALA A 182 20.44 -17.09 5.95
N PRO A 183 21.65 -16.63 6.38
CA PRO A 183 21.78 -15.49 7.27
C PRO A 183 21.08 -14.24 6.71
N LEU A 184 20.29 -13.57 7.55
CA LEU A 184 19.78 -12.24 7.24
C LEU A 184 21.00 -11.31 7.07
N PRO A 185 21.10 -10.54 5.97
CA PRO A 185 22.01 -9.42 5.96
C PRO A 185 21.62 -8.46 7.10
N PRO A 186 22.59 -7.86 7.81
CA PRO A 186 22.30 -6.85 8.84
C PRO A 186 21.43 -5.76 8.24
N ASP A 187 20.53 -5.19 9.06
CA ASP A 187 19.61 -4.10 8.69
C ASP A 187 20.31 -3.10 7.77
N VAL A 188 20.03 -3.19 6.48
CA VAL A 188 20.46 -2.18 5.52
C VAL A 188 19.58 -0.97 5.84
N PRO A 189 20.16 0.17 6.26
CA PRO A 189 19.39 1.38 6.44
C PRO A 189 18.65 1.66 5.14
N VAL A 190 17.35 1.89 5.22
CA VAL A 190 16.57 2.44 4.10
C VAL A 190 17.38 3.62 3.55
N PRO A 191 17.82 3.61 2.28
CA PRO A 191 18.53 4.74 1.72
C PRO A 191 17.62 5.95 1.87
N ALA A 192 18.09 6.98 2.58
CA ALA A 192 17.45 8.28 2.52
C ALA A 192 17.27 8.65 1.03
N PRO A 193 16.15 9.26 0.64
CA PRO A 193 15.93 9.67 -0.75
C PRO A 193 17.15 10.46 -1.22
N SER A 194 17.84 9.95 -2.25
CA SER A 194 18.88 10.70 -2.93
C SER A 194 18.24 12.00 -3.42
N ALA A 195 18.85 13.13 -3.07
CA ALA A 195 18.48 14.42 -3.61
C ALA A 195 18.39 14.32 -5.15
N PRO A 196 17.42 15.01 -5.79
CA PRO A 196 17.36 15.03 -7.24
C PRO A 196 18.69 15.54 -7.81
N PRO A 197 19.15 15.01 -8.96
CA PRO A 197 20.36 15.50 -9.59
C PRO A 197 20.21 16.99 -9.90
N ASP A 198 21.25 17.77 -9.58
CA ASP A 198 21.40 19.17 -9.95
C ASP A 198 21.10 19.36 -11.44
N THR A 199 19.89 19.82 -11.75
CA THR A 199 19.62 20.42 -13.04
C THR A 199 20.28 21.79 -13.02
N LYS A 200 21.46 21.87 -13.64
CA LYS A 200 22.07 23.15 -14.02
C LYS A 200 20.99 24.02 -14.65
N ARG A 201 20.70 25.14 -13.99
CA ARG A 201 19.85 26.23 -14.49
C ARG A 201 20.32 26.61 -15.90
N PRO A 202 19.44 26.68 -16.91
CA PRO A 202 19.83 27.26 -18.19
C PRO A 202 20.25 28.73 -17.97
N PRO A 203 21.28 29.21 -18.66
CA PRO A 203 21.77 30.57 -18.50
C PRO A 203 20.69 31.58 -18.88
N ALA A 204 20.54 32.62 -18.05
CA ALA A 204 19.67 33.75 -18.31
C ALA A 204 20.17 34.53 -19.53
N THR A 205 19.30 34.74 -20.52
CA THR A 205 19.54 35.65 -21.64
C THR A 205 19.63 37.08 -21.10
N PRO A 206 20.65 37.89 -21.44
CA PRO A 206 20.69 39.28 -21.02
C PRO A 206 19.63 40.09 -21.78
N ALA A 207 18.84 40.84 -21.02
CA ALA A 207 17.85 41.77 -21.54
C ALA A 207 18.54 42.90 -22.32
N ALA A 208 18.23 43.02 -23.61
CA ALA A 208 18.57 44.19 -24.40
C ALA A 208 17.54 45.29 -24.17
N LEU A 209 18.05 46.46 -23.79
CA LEU A 209 17.33 47.71 -23.60
C LEU A 209 16.76 48.20 -24.95
N ALA A 210 15.45 48.38 -25.04
CA ALA A 210 14.82 49.13 -26.14
C ALA A 210 13.87 50.18 -25.54
N ILE A 211 14.26 51.44 -25.70
CA ILE A 211 13.49 52.64 -25.41
C ILE A 211 12.45 52.82 -26.53
N ALA A 212 11.18 53.00 -26.18
CA ALA A 212 10.23 53.75 -27.01
C ALA A 212 9.09 54.33 -26.15
N ILE A 213 8.85 55.62 -26.39
CA ILE A 213 7.94 56.55 -25.73
C ILE A 213 6.55 56.45 -26.41
N VAL A 214 5.46 56.76 -25.68
CA VAL A 214 4.33 57.67 -26.06
C VAL A 214 2.93 57.21 -25.59
N LEU A 215 2.40 58.00 -24.64
CA LEU A 215 1.06 58.58 -24.38
C LEU A 215 -0.26 57.77 -24.28
N ALA A 216 -0.95 58.08 -23.15
CA ALA A 216 -2.37 58.46 -22.96
C ALA A 216 -3.46 57.37 -23.13
N ALA A 217 -4.57 57.28 -22.38
CA ALA A 217 -5.25 58.15 -21.42
C ALA A 217 -6.26 57.33 -20.56
N LEU A 218 -6.63 57.84 -19.37
CA LEU A 218 -8.01 57.98 -18.80
C LEU A 218 -8.91 56.70 -18.70
N VAL A 219 -9.58 56.29 -17.60
CA VAL A 219 -10.40 56.98 -16.58
C VAL A 219 -10.76 56.01 -15.41
N ALA A 220 -10.79 56.57 -14.19
CA ALA A 220 -11.64 56.37 -12.98
C ALA A 220 -12.35 55.01 -12.66
N ALA A 221 -12.18 54.51 -11.42
CA ALA A 221 -13.14 54.52 -10.27
C ALA A 221 -14.27 53.45 -10.37
N PHE A 222 -14.84 52.79 -9.36
CA PHE A 222 -15.14 53.04 -7.93
C PHE A 222 -15.67 51.67 -7.38
N PHE A 223 -15.17 51.10 -6.28
CA PHE A 223 -15.83 50.92 -4.94
C PHE A 223 -17.04 49.94 -4.75
N ILE A 224 -16.96 49.18 -3.63
CA ILE A 224 -18.02 48.77 -2.66
C ILE A 224 -18.74 47.39 -2.80
N PHE A 225 -18.39 46.50 -1.84
CA PHE A 225 -19.21 45.84 -0.79
C PHE A 225 -20.54 45.07 -1.07
N LEU A 226 -20.58 43.88 -0.45
CA LEU A 226 -21.68 43.14 0.23
C LEU A 226 -22.85 42.52 -0.58
N ARG A 227 -23.00 41.19 -0.43
CA ARG A 227 -24.16 40.60 0.26
C ARG A 227 -23.81 39.24 0.86
#